data_AF-A0A356B328-F1
#
_entry.id   AF-A0A356B328-F1
#
_cell.length_a   1.000
_cell.length_b   1.000
_cell.length_c   1.000
_cell.angle_alpha   90.00
_cell.angle_beta   90.00
_cell.angle_gamma   90.00
#
_symmetry.space_group_name_H-M   'P 1'
#
loop_
_entity.id
_entity.type
_entity.pdbx_description
1 polymer ?
#
loop_
_entity_poly.entity_id
_entity_poly.type
_entity_poly.pdbx_seq_one_letter_code
_entity_poly.pdbx_strand_id
1 'polypeptide(L)'
;MKIFGGTWLLGSEAAKQLIARGHQVTALALPPVPAGAMLPPDMKISFGNYMEMTDDEIRCKKVILRFFLLRKMLSSKNDNILNLL
;
A
#
# COMPACT_ATOMS: atom_id res chain seq x y z
N MET A 1 -3.38 -2.98 10.11
CA MET A 1 -4.10 -4.17 9.63
C MET A 1 -4.06 -4.22 8.12
N LYS A 2 -3.95 -5.40 7.50
CA LYS A 2 -4.16 -5.60 6.05
C LYS A 2 -5.50 -6.29 5.81
N ILE A 3 -6.27 -5.82 4.84
CA ILE A 3 -7.56 -6.40 4.45
C ILE A 3 -7.52 -6.75 2.97
N PHE A 4 -7.94 -7.95 2.62
CA PHE A 4 -8.17 -8.36 1.23
C PHE A 4 -9.65 -8.19 0.91
N GLY A 5 -9.96 -7.68 -0.28
CA GLY A 5 -11.35 -7.35 -0.63
C GLY A 5 -11.91 -6.14 0.12
N GLY A 6 -11.03 -5.25 0.64
CA GLY A 6 -11.42 -4.02 1.34
C GLY A 6 -12.23 -3.03 0.49
N THR A 7 -12.30 -3.24 -0.84
CA THR A 7 -13.08 -2.42 -1.78
C THR A 7 -14.54 -2.86 -1.92
N TRP A 8 -14.93 -4.01 -1.34
CA TRP A 8 -16.30 -4.52 -1.37
C TRP A 8 -17.06 -4.14 -0.09
N LEU A 9 -18.38 -4.36 -0.07
CA LEU A 9 -19.27 -3.95 1.03
C LEU A 9 -18.75 -4.35 2.42
N LEU A 10 -18.53 -5.65 2.65
CA LEU A 10 -18.08 -6.14 3.96
C LEU A 10 -16.66 -5.69 4.31
N GLY A 11 -15.76 -5.66 3.32
CA GLY A 11 -14.38 -5.22 3.51
C GLY A 11 -14.30 -3.74 3.88
N SER A 12 -15.14 -2.91 3.25
CA SER A 12 -15.24 -1.48 3.55
C SER A 12 -15.83 -1.25 4.94
N GLU A 13 -16.92 -1.92 5.32
CA GLU A 13 -17.49 -1.79 6.66
C GLU A 13 -16.54 -2.29 7.76
N ALA A 14 -15.86 -3.41 7.54
CA ALA A 14 -14.81 -3.87 8.45
C ALA A 14 -13.69 -2.85 8.59
N ALA A 15 -13.26 -2.22 7.47
CA ALA A 15 -12.26 -1.16 7.51
C ALA A 15 -12.75 0.06 8.31
N LYS A 16 -14.01 0.50 8.13
CA LYS A 16 -14.61 1.60 8.93
C LYS A 16 -14.54 1.29 10.42
N GLN A 17 -14.98 0.11 10.84
CA GLN A 17 -14.99 -0.30 12.25
C GLN A 17 -13.58 -0.39 12.84
N LEU A 18 -12.61 -0.90 12.07
CA LEU A 18 -11.21 -0.97 12.51
C LEU A 18 -10.58 0.42 12.64
N ILE A 19 -10.85 1.33 11.70
CA ILE A 19 -10.39 2.72 11.75
C ILE A 19 -11.01 3.44 12.94
N ALA A 20 -12.31 3.28 13.18
CA ALA A 20 -13.02 3.88 14.32
C ALA A 20 -12.44 3.44 15.67
N ARG A 21 -11.82 2.25 15.74
CA ARG A 21 -11.13 1.72 16.93
C ARG A 21 -9.64 2.14 17.01
N GLY A 22 -9.19 3.02 16.13
CA GLY A 22 -7.82 3.55 16.11
C GLY A 22 -6.82 2.69 15.33
N HIS A 23 -7.25 1.69 14.58
CA HIS A 23 -6.34 0.88 13.77
C HIS A 23 -6.08 1.52 12.40
N GLN A 24 -4.82 1.59 11.99
CA GLN A 24 -4.47 1.89 10.60
C GLN A 24 -4.77 0.69 9.70
N VAL A 25 -5.60 0.90 8.68
CA VAL A 25 -6.03 -0.14 7.73
C VAL A 25 -5.41 0.09 6.35
N THR A 26 -4.94 -0.99 5.73
CA THR A 26 -4.49 -0.98 4.34
C THR A 26 -5.19 -2.10 3.57
N ALA A 27 -5.90 -1.76 2.51
CA ALA A 27 -6.52 -2.73 1.62
C ALA A 27 -5.57 -3.11 0.49
N LEU A 28 -5.44 -4.40 0.19
CA LEU A 28 -4.83 -4.87 -1.06
C LEU A 28 -5.95 -5.08 -2.09
N ALA A 29 -5.84 -4.43 -3.25
CA ALA A 29 -6.82 -4.49 -4.31
C ALA A 29 -6.16 -4.63 -5.69
N LEU A 30 -6.94 -5.05 -6.68
CA LEU A 30 -6.53 -4.97 -8.08
C LEU A 30 -6.97 -3.61 -8.67
N PRO A 31 -6.18 -3.01 -9.55
CA PRO A 31 -6.63 -1.86 -10.33
C PRO A 31 -7.57 -2.31 -11.47
N PRO A 32 -8.61 -1.52 -11.83
CA PRO A 32 -9.06 -0.30 -11.18
C PRO A 32 -9.95 -0.57 -9.96
N VAL A 33 -10.04 0.40 -9.04
CA VAL A 33 -11.02 0.34 -7.95
C VAL A 33 -12.43 0.39 -8.54
N PRO A 34 -13.39 -0.43 -8.07
CA PRO A 34 -14.76 -0.41 -8.58
C PRO A 34 -15.39 0.99 -8.52
N ALA A 35 -16.05 1.40 -9.60
CA ALA A 35 -16.75 2.67 -9.64
C ALA A 35 -17.89 2.68 -8.59
N GLY A 36 -18.01 3.77 -7.83
CA GLY A 36 -19.01 3.89 -6.77
C GLY A 36 -18.64 3.19 -5.45
N ALA A 37 -17.43 2.64 -5.32
CA ALA A 37 -16.98 2.07 -4.05
C ALA A 37 -16.93 3.16 -2.95
N MET A 38 -17.76 3.00 -1.92
CA MET A 38 -17.72 3.86 -0.73
C MET A 38 -16.63 3.36 0.21
N LEU A 39 -15.44 3.94 0.10
CA LEU A 39 -14.28 3.57 0.90
C LEU A 39 -14.09 4.54 2.07
N PRO A 40 -13.66 4.07 3.26
CA PRO A 40 -13.34 4.97 4.36
C PRO A 40 -12.18 5.90 3.95
N PRO A 41 -12.23 7.20 4.30
CA PRO A 41 -11.22 8.18 3.88
C PRO A 41 -9.81 7.85 4.38
N ASP A 42 -9.69 7.29 5.59
CA ASP A 42 -8.41 6.95 6.20
C ASP A 42 -7.87 5.56 5.80
N MET A 43 -8.59 4.85 4.93
CA MET A 43 -8.14 3.56 4.41
C MET A 43 -7.12 3.77 3.29
N LYS A 44 -5.92 3.21 3.48
CA LYS A 44 -4.90 3.18 2.41
C LYS A 44 -5.16 2.03 1.45
N ILE A 45 -4.98 2.25 0.14
CA ILE A 45 -5.08 1.19 -0.87
C ILE A 45 -3.68 0.90 -1.42
N SER A 46 -3.34 -0.38 -1.48
CA SER A 46 -2.17 -0.89 -2.19
C SER A 46 -2.63 -1.77 -3.33
N PHE A 47 -2.02 -1.62 -4.50
CA PHE A 47 -2.34 -2.48 -5.65
C PHE A 47 -1.43 -3.71 -5.69
N GLY A 48 -2.00 -4.88 -6.00
CA GLY A 48 -1.25 -6.13 -6.20
C GLY A 48 -2.16 -7.36 -6.28
N ASN A 49 -1.75 -8.34 -7.07
CA ASN A 49 -2.41 -9.64 -7.16
C ASN A 49 -1.81 -10.60 -6.12
N TYR A 50 -2.54 -10.90 -5.05
CA TYR A 50 -2.03 -11.78 -3.99
C TYR A 50 -1.82 -13.22 -4.46
N MET A 51 -2.41 -13.65 -5.58
CA MET A 51 -2.19 -14.98 -6.16
C MET A 51 -0.82 -15.11 -6.83
N GLU A 52 -0.22 -13.98 -7.22
CA GLU A 52 1.09 -13.91 -7.87
C GLU A 52 2.20 -13.48 -6.89
N MET A 53 1.81 -13.03 -5.70
CA MET A 53 2.73 -12.54 -4.70
C MET A 53 3.17 -13.67 -3.77
N THR A 54 4.45 -13.65 -3.44
CA THR A 54 5.01 -14.45 -2.35
C THR A 54 4.54 -13.95 -0.99
N ASP A 55 4.57 -14.81 0.02
CA ASP A 55 4.22 -14.45 1.40
C ASP A 55 5.04 -13.27 1.94
N ASP A 56 6.31 -13.18 1.53
CA ASP A 56 7.20 -12.09 1.91
C ASP A 56 6.78 -10.76 1.31
N GLU A 57 6.34 -10.75 0.04
CA GLU A 57 5.80 -9.56 -0.60
C GLU A 57 4.48 -9.11 0.05
N ILE A 58 3.62 -10.08 0.40
CA ILE A 58 2.38 -9.84 1.12
C ILE A 58 2.67 -9.28 2.52
N ARG A 59 3.72 -9.73 3.20
CA ARG A 59 4.13 -9.21 4.51
C ARG A 59 4.74 -7.80 4.40
N CYS A 60 5.65 -7.58 3.44
CA CYS A 60 6.55 -6.42 3.40
C CYS A 60 5.97 -5.12 2.82
N LYS A 61 4.76 -5.10 2.22
CA LYS A 61 4.22 -3.84 1.63
C LYS A 61 4.01 -2.64 2.59
N LYS A 62 4.30 -2.74 3.90
CA LYS A 62 4.40 -1.54 4.76
C LYS A 62 5.67 -0.70 4.51
N VAL A 63 6.66 -1.22 3.78
CA VAL A 63 7.99 -0.60 3.68
C VAL A 63 8.36 -0.16 2.26
N ILE A 64 7.70 -0.69 1.22
CA ILE A 64 8.16 -0.50 -0.17
C ILE A 64 8.13 0.96 -0.62
N LEU A 65 7.15 1.80 -0.25
CA LEU A 65 7.19 3.21 -0.67
C LEU A 65 8.34 3.98 0.00
N ARG A 66 8.64 3.69 1.27
CA ARG A 66 9.77 4.32 1.98
C ARG A 66 11.10 3.79 1.47
N PHE A 67 11.20 2.49 1.20
CA PHE A 67 12.39 1.87 0.62
C PHE A 67 12.63 2.30 -0.83
N PHE A 68 11.57 2.46 -1.62
CA PHE A 68 11.63 2.93 -3.01
C PHE A 68 12.03 4.41 -3.07
N LEU A 69 11.46 5.26 -2.22
CA LEU A 69 11.88 6.67 -2.09
C LEU A 69 13.31 6.78 -1.57
N LEU A 70 13.71 6.01 -0.54
CA LEU A 70 15.11 5.98 -0.08
C LEU A 70 16.07 5.49 -1.18
N ARG A 71 15.71 4.44 -1.92
CA ARG A 71 16.53 3.93 -3.03
C ARG A 71 16.65 4.96 -4.16
N LYS A 72 15.56 5.68 -4.48
CA LYS A 72 15.58 6.77 -5.46
C LYS A 72 16.43 7.96 -4.97
N MET A 73 16.34 8.32 -3.69
CA MET A 73 17.17 9.37 -3.09
C MET A 73 18.66 9.00 -3.00
N LEU A 74 18.99 7.74 -2.72
CA LEU A 74 20.37 7.25 -2.67
C LEU A 74 20.98 7.16 -4.07
N SER A 75 20.20 6.77 -5.09
CA SER A 75 20.65 6.78 -6.49
C SER A 75 21.01 8.19 -6.97
N SER A 76 20.18 9.19 -6.69
CA SER A 76 20.43 10.58 -7.11
C SER A 76 21.65 11.23 -6.43
N LYS A 77 22.09 10.73 -5.27
CA LYS A 77 23.29 11.25 -4.59
C LYS A 77 24.59 10.70 -5.18
N ASN A 78 24.56 9.49 -5.75
CA ASN A 78 25.74 8.88 -6.38
C ASN A 78 26.11 9.53 -7.72
N ASP A 79 25.14 10.07 -8.44
CA ASP A 79 25.38 10.73 -9.74
C ASP A 79 26.14 12.07 -9.60
N ASN A 80 26.11 12.69 -8.41
CA ASN A 80 26.81 13.97 -8.16
C ASN A 80 28.26 13.81 -7.70
N ILE A 81 28.70 12.60 -7.32
CA ILE A 81 30.09 12.35 -6.88
C ILE A 81 30.99 12.01 -8.07
N LEU A 82 30.42 11.46 -9.15
CA LEU A 82 31.15 11.13 -10.38
C LEU A 82 31.44 12.35 -11.28
N ASN A 83 30.84 13.51 -11.01
CA ASN A 83 31.06 14.75 -11.76
C ASN A 83 32.03 15.73 -11.06
N LEU A 84 32.76 15.28 -10.04
CA LEU A 84 33.72 16.08 -9.28
C LEU A 84 35.12 15.42 -9.14
N LEU A 85 35.42 14.44 -10.01
CA LEU A 85 36.75 13.85 -10.22
C LEU A 85 37.15 14.05 -11.69
#